data_AF-A0A8J7W657-F1
#
_entry.id   AF-A0A8J7W657-F1
#
_cell.length_a   1.000
_cell.length_b   1.000
_cell.length_c   1.000
_cell.angle_alpha   90.00
_cell.angle_beta   90.00
_cell.angle_gamma   90.00
#
_symmetry.space_group_name_H-M   'P 1'
#
loop_
_entity.id
_entity.type
_entity.pdbx_description
1 polymer ?
#
loop_
_entity_poly.entity_id
_entity_poly.type
_entity_poly.pdbx_seq_one_letter_code
_entity_poly.pdbx_strand_id
1 'polypeptide(L)'
;MKKNENAFTGLEAAIVLIAFVVVAAVFSYVMLGAGFFTAQKSQEVVHTGIGQAASSIEVVGDVIGEGVPAHLNTTRFAIHLTSGMNEMNISAMRVTYSDPGTRQDLTFDSTNSVATGGAPTEGPADPNTWIIRRVENRDFAVIPGNDRVLRPGEKFLLEMAVPTTSTPNTRFVISMQPEVGALTTVVRTVPASIYPVNILR
;
A
#
# COMPACT_ATOMS: atom_id res chain seq x y z
N MET A 1 72.60 19.07 -48.32
CA MET A 1 72.49 19.27 -46.86
C MET A 1 71.01 19.37 -46.50
N LYS A 2 70.43 18.39 -45.80
CA LYS A 2 69.06 18.49 -45.27
C LYS A 2 69.17 18.76 -43.77
N LYS A 3 68.72 19.94 -43.35
CA LYS A 3 68.58 20.35 -41.96
C LYS A 3 67.32 19.66 -41.41
N ASN A 4 67.48 18.77 -40.45
CA ASN A 4 66.36 18.20 -39.70
C ASN A 4 65.93 19.23 -38.65
N GLU A 5 64.88 19.99 -38.96
CA GLU A 5 64.22 20.92 -38.04
C GLU A 5 62.85 20.35 -37.66
N ASN A 6 62.84 19.27 -36.89
CA ASN A 6 61.65 18.78 -36.20
C ASN A 6 62.06 18.48 -34.74
N ALA A 7 62.31 19.52 -33.96
CA ALA A 7 62.47 19.39 -32.52
C ALA A 7 61.08 19.42 -31.88
N PHE A 8 60.56 18.26 -31.48
CA PHE A 8 59.36 18.16 -30.64
C PHE A 8 59.67 18.90 -29.34
N THR A 9 59.03 20.04 -29.10
CA THR A 9 59.40 20.88 -27.95
C THR A 9 58.74 20.32 -26.69
N GLY A 10 59.45 20.34 -25.57
CA GLY A 10 58.87 19.94 -24.28
C GLY A 10 57.65 20.78 -23.87
N LEU A 11 57.53 21.98 -24.44
CA LEU A 11 56.39 22.88 -24.25
C LEU A 11 55.11 22.35 -24.92
N GLU A 12 55.20 21.80 -26.14
CA GLU A 12 54.06 21.15 -26.82
C GLU A 12 53.59 19.91 -26.05
N ALA A 13 54.55 19.10 -25.55
CA ALA A 13 54.25 17.95 -24.71
C ALA A 13 53.58 18.36 -23.38
N ALA A 14 54.02 19.46 -22.76
CA ALA A 14 53.46 19.97 -21.51
C ALA A 14 52.01 20.46 -21.67
N ILE A 15 51.68 21.14 -22.77
CA ILE A 15 50.31 21.59 -23.06
C ILE A 15 49.37 20.39 -23.22
N VAL A 16 49.79 19.37 -23.98
CA VAL A 16 49.01 18.14 -24.16
C VAL A 16 48.82 17.40 -22.83
N LEU A 17 49.87 17.36 -21.98
CA LEU A 17 49.78 16.74 -20.66
C LEU A 17 48.76 17.45 -19.76
N ILE A 18 48.74 18.78 -19.73
CA ILE A 18 47.74 19.55 -18.97
C ILE A 18 46.33 19.28 -19.50
N ALA A 19 46.14 19.30 -20.82
CA ALA A 19 44.84 19.01 -21.42
C ALA A 19 44.34 17.61 -21.05
N PHE A 20 45.21 16.61 -21.07
CA PHE A 20 44.87 15.24 -20.68
C PHE A 20 44.49 15.12 -19.20
N VAL A 21 45.24 15.78 -18.31
CA VAL A 21 44.94 15.82 -16.87
C VAL A 21 43.60 16.49 -16.60
N VAL A 22 43.29 17.60 -17.28
CA VAL A 22 42.01 18.29 -17.13
C VAL A 22 40.85 17.42 -17.59
N VAL A 23 40.97 16.76 -18.75
CA VAL A 23 39.94 15.82 -19.24
C VAL A 23 39.75 14.67 -18.26
N ALA A 24 40.83 14.08 -17.75
CA ALA A 24 40.76 13.02 -16.74
C ALA A 24 40.08 13.48 -15.44
N ALA A 25 40.36 14.71 -14.98
CA ALA A 25 39.75 15.28 -13.78
C ALA A 25 38.24 15.52 -13.95
N VAL A 26 37.82 16.13 -15.05
CA VAL A 26 36.40 16.37 -15.36
C VAL A 26 35.66 15.04 -15.52
N PHE A 27 36.26 14.08 -16.22
CA PHE A 27 35.71 12.74 -16.37
C PHE A 27 35.52 12.05 -15.01
N SER A 28 36.52 12.13 -14.12
CA SER A 28 36.46 11.56 -12.77
C SER A 28 35.36 12.22 -11.92
N TYR A 29 35.19 13.55 -12.03
CA TYR A 29 34.13 14.27 -11.33
C TYR A 29 32.73 13.80 -11.77
N VAL A 30 32.50 13.68 -13.08
CA VAL A 30 31.23 13.18 -13.62
C VAL A 30 30.99 11.72 -13.23
N MET A 31 32.01 10.87 -13.32
CA MET A 31 31.94 9.47 -12.89
C MET A 31 31.58 9.33 -11.41
N LEU A 32 32.20 10.12 -10.53
CA LEU A 32 31.87 10.13 -9.11
C LEU A 32 30.45 10.64 -8.85
N GLY A 33 30.02 11.70 -9.55
CA GLY A 33 28.66 12.22 -9.45
C GLY A 33 27.59 11.19 -9.87
N ALA A 34 27.81 10.54 -11.01
CA ALA A 34 26.95 9.45 -11.48
C ALA A 34 26.99 8.22 -10.55
N GLY A 35 28.17 7.91 -10.00
CA GLY A 35 28.37 6.83 -9.03
C GLY A 35 27.59 7.07 -7.74
N PHE A 36 27.64 8.29 -7.19
CA PHE A 36 26.88 8.65 -5.99
C PHE A 36 25.37 8.64 -6.24
N PHE A 37 24.90 9.17 -7.37
CA PHE A 37 23.48 9.09 -7.72
C PHE A 37 23.01 7.63 -7.83
N THR A 38 23.79 6.78 -8.49
CA THR A 38 23.49 5.35 -8.62
C THR A 38 23.46 4.65 -7.26
N ALA A 39 24.42 4.94 -6.38
CA ALA A 39 24.47 4.38 -5.03
C ALA A 39 23.28 4.82 -4.17
N GLN A 40 22.93 6.11 -4.20
CA GLN A 40 21.76 6.65 -3.50
C GLN A 40 20.47 6.02 -4.00
N LYS A 41 20.29 5.93 -5.33
CA LYS A 41 19.10 5.31 -5.91
C LYS A 41 19.03 3.82 -5.60
N SER A 42 20.16 3.12 -5.59
CA SER A 42 20.23 1.71 -5.21
C SER A 42 19.81 1.51 -3.76
N GLN A 43 20.27 2.36 -2.83
CA GLN A 43 19.86 2.30 -1.43
C GLN A 43 18.35 2.56 -1.27
N GLU A 44 17.81 3.57 -1.97
CA GLU A 44 16.39 3.89 -1.96
C GLU A 44 15.53 2.70 -2.47
N VAL A 45 15.93 2.09 -3.59
CA VAL A 45 15.22 0.93 -4.16
C VAL A 45 15.31 -0.29 -3.26
N VAL A 46 16.47 -0.54 -2.62
CA VAL A 46 16.61 -1.64 -1.65
C VAL A 46 15.71 -1.39 -0.45
N HIS A 47 15.71 -0.18 0.10
CA HIS A 47 14.90 0.14 1.29
C HIS A 47 13.40 0.06 0.99
N THR A 48 12.94 0.66 -0.11
CA THR A 48 11.54 0.59 -0.54
C THR A 48 11.14 -0.81 -0.98
N GLY A 49 12.04 -1.57 -1.61
CA GLY A 49 11.83 -2.96 -1.98
C GLY A 49 11.65 -3.89 -0.78
N ILE A 50 12.50 -3.75 0.25
CA ILE A 50 12.32 -4.46 1.53
C ILE A 50 10.99 -4.07 2.15
N GLY A 51 10.66 -2.77 2.16
CA GLY A 51 9.41 -2.31 2.72
C GLY A 51 8.19 -2.89 2.01
N GLN A 52 8.20 -2.93 0.68
CA GLN A 52 7.12 -3.51 -0.11
C GLN A 52 6.98 -5.03 0.07
N ALA A 53 8.11 -5.75 0.21
CA ALA A 53 8.10 -7.20 0.42
C ALA A 53 7.67 -7.58 1.84
N ALA A 54 8.02 -6.78 2.85
CA ALA A 54 7.68 -7.03 4.25
C ALA A 54 6.28 -6.52 4.64
N SER A 55 5.71 -5.60 3.85
CA SER A 55 4.36 -5.08 4.08
C SER A 55 3.31 -6.01 3.49
N SER A 56 2.61 -6.75 4.34
CA SER A 56 1.38 -7.44 3.95
C SER A 56 0.33 -7.26 5.05
N ILE A 57 -0.93 -7.41 4.66
CA ILE A 57 -2.10 -7.32 5.52
C ILE A 57 -2.76 -8.68 5.61
N GLU A 58 -3.20 -9.05 6.80
CA GLU A 58 -3.95 -10.28 7.04
C GLU A 58 -5.29 -9.94 7.67
N VAL A 59 -6.30 -10.73 7.29
CA VAL A 59 -7.62 -10.65 7.91
C VAL A 59 -7.62 -11.53 9.15
N VAL A 60 -7.86 -10.92 10.29
CA VAL A 60 -7.80 -11.58 11.60
C VAL A 60 -9.22 -11.76 12.13
N GLY A 61 -9.53 -12.99 12.54
CA GLY A 61 -10.80 -13.34 13.15
C GLY A 61 -11.89 -13.67 12.13
N ASP A 62 -13.13 -13.66 12.64
CA ASP A 62 -14.30 -14.02 11.85
C ASP A 62 -14.75 -12.86 10.96
N VAL A 63 -15.21 -13.22 9.76
CA VAL A 63 -15.85 -12.28 8.85
C VAL A 63 -17.34 -12.28 9.18
N ILE A 64 -17.88 -11.13 9.56
CA ILE A 64 -19.26 -10.99 10.01
C ILE A 64 -20.08 -10.32 8.91
N GLY A 65 -21.15 -10.98 8.45
CA GLY A 65 -22.10 -10.45 7.47
C GLY A 65 -23.39 -10.01 8.16
N GLU A 66 -23.74 -8.74 8.03
CA GLU A 66 -25.04 -8.21 8.42
C GLU A 66 -25.94 -8.10 7.19
N GLY A 67 -27.18 -8.54 7.32
CA GLY A 67 -28.07 -8.64 6.17
C GLY A 67 -29.53 -8.81 6.52
N VAL A 68 -30.34 -8.77 5.49
CA VAL A 68 -31.75 -9.13 5.52
C VAL A 68 -31.92 -10.54 4.91
N PRO A 69 -33.02 -11.25 5.17
CA PRO A 69 -33.19 -12.64 4.73
C PRO A 69 -32.93 -12.92 3.24
N ALA A 70 -33.00 -11.90 2.37
CA ALA A 70 -32.79 -12.03 0.93
C ALA A 70 -31.33 -11.82 0.48
N HIS A 71 -30.54 -11.00 1.20
CA HIS A 71 -29.17 -10.63 0.80
C HIS A 71 -28.38 -10.01 1.95
N LEU A 72 -27.05 -10.12 1.89
CA LEU A 72 -26.15 -9.39 2.79
C LEU A 72 -26.15 -7.90 2.40
N ASN A 73 -26.16 -7.03 3.39
CA ASN A 73 -26.04 -5.58 3.20
C ASN A 73 -24.60 -5.12 3.46
N THR A 74 -23.96 -5.71 4.48
CA THR A 74 -22.69 -5.23 4.99
C THR A 74 -21.84 -6.39 5.46
N THR A 75 -20.53 -6.32 5.22
CA THR A 75 -19.56 -7.26 5.80
C THR A 75 -18.54 -6.52 6.64
N ARG A 76 -18.24 -7.07 7.83
CA ARG A 76 -17.26 -6.57 8.78
C ARG A 76 -16.15 -7.59 8.99
N PHE A 77 -14.91 -7.14 9.01
CA PHE A 77 -13.77 -7.98 9.39
C PHE A 77 -12.63 -7.10 9.91
N ALA A 78 -11.77 -7.67 10.73
CA ALA A 78 -10.59 -6.97 11.22
C ALA A 78 -9.38 -7.29 10.33
N ILE A 79 -8.56 -6.29 10.07
CA ILE A 79 -7.25 -6.47 9.43
C ILE A 79 -6.13 -6.06 10.38
N HIS A 80 -4.99 -6.69 10.18
CA HIS A 80 -3.74 -6.38 10.87
C HIS A 80 -2.56 -6.47 9.89
N LEU A 81 -1.44 -5.84 10.23
CA LEU A 81 -0.20 -6.04 9.47
C LEU A 81 0.40 -7.41 9.79
N THR A 82 0.77 -8.16 8.75
CA THR A 82 1.54 -9.40 8.89
C THR A 82 2.95 -9.03 9.33
N SER A 83 3.31 -9.25 10.61
CA SER A 83 4.65 -9.09 11.21
C SER A 83 5.71 -8.33 10.38
N GLY A 84 5.41 -7.08 10.02
CA GLY A 84 6.18 -6.26 9.09
C GLY A 84 6.38 -4.91 9.74
N MET A 85 7.64 -4.47 9.82
CA MET A 85 8.06 -3.33 10.64
C MET A 85 7.56 -1.95 10.13
N ASN A 86 6.77 -1.93 9.05
CA ASN A 86 6.37 -0.69 8.40
C ASN A 86 4.89 -0.42 8.60
N GLU A 87 4.62 0.82 8.99
CA GLU A 87 3.26 1.33 9.05
C GLU A 87 2.68 1.47 7.63
N MET A 88 1.39 1.22 7.47
CA MET A 88 0.73 1.23 6.17
C MET A 88 -0.47 2.18 6.19
N ASN A 89 -0.51 3.12 5.25
CA ASN A 89 -1.72 3.92 5.07
C ASN A 89 -2.79 3.09 4.35
N ILE A 90 -3.90 2.82 5.02
CA ILE A 90 -4.98 1.99 4.49
C ILE A 90 -5.95 2.81 3.62
N SER A 91 -5.93 4.14 3.68
CA SER A 91 -6.85 4.98 2.89
C SER A 91 -6.67 4.90 1.37
N ALA A 92 -5.45 4.55 0.91
CA ALA A 92 -5.13 4.35 -0.50
C ALA A 92 -5.37 2.89 -0.96
N MET A 93 -5.82 2.02 -0.06
CA MET A 93 -6.09 0.61 -0.38
C MET A 93 -7.28 0.51 -1.34
N ARG A 94 -7.11 -0.28 -2.41
CA ARG A 94 -8.21 -0.67 -3.28
C ARG A 94 -8.88 -1.92 -2.71
N VAL A 95 -10.18 -1.83 -2.53
CA VAL A 95 -10.99 -2.97 -2.09
C VAL A 95 -11.98 -3.31 -3.18
N THR A 96 -12.00 -4.57 -3.61
CA THR A 96 -12.90 -5.06 -4.66
C THR A 96 -13.71 -6.22 -4.12
N TYR A 97 -15.02 -6.14 -4.27
CA TYR A 97 -15.96 -7.22 -4.04
C TYR A 97 -16.24 -7.94 -5.37
N SER A 98 -16.34 -9.27 -5.34
CA SER A 98 -16.75 -10.07 -6.50
C SER A 98 -17.61 -11.25 -6.05
N ASP A 99 -18.77 -11.38 -6.65
CA ASP A 99 -19.63 -12.56 -6.58
C ASP A 99 -19.84 -13.12 -8.02
N PRO A 100 -20.61 -14.22 -8.21
CA PRO A 100 -20.85 -14.78 -9.53
C PRO A 100 -21.66 -13.86 -10.47
N GLY A 101 -22.36 -12.85 -9.95
CA GLY A 101 -23.22 -11.95 -10.72
C GLY A 101 -22.60 -10.57 -11.00
N THR A 102 -21.72 -10.09 -10.13
CA THR A 102 -21.20 -8.73 -10.11
C THR A 102 -19.77 -8.69 -9.57
N ARG A 103 -18.95 -7.84 -10.18
CA ARG A 103 -17.69 -7.38 -9.62
C ARG A 103 -17.76 -5.89 -9.41
N GLN A 104 -17.36 -5.43 -8.23
CA GLN A 104 -17.49 -4.05 -7.82
C GLN A 104 -16.26 -3.58 -7.05
N ASP A 105 -15.70 -2.46 -7.50
CA ASP A 105 -14.69 -1.72 -6.76
C ASP A 105 -15.36 -0.82 -5.74
N LEU A 106 -14.95 -0.92 -4.49
CA LEU A 106 -15.46 -0.13 -3.38
C LEU A 106 -14.57 1.11 -3.18
N THR A 107 -15.20 2.26 -3.08
CA THR A 107 -14.51 3.53 -2.81
C THR A 107 -14.31 3.72 -1.32
N PHE A 108 -13.14 4.18 -0.91
CA PHE A 108 -12.91 4.51 0.49
C PHE A 108 -13.70 5.77 0.88
N ASP A 109 -14.57 5.68 1.87
CA ASP A 109 -15.31 6.82 2.39
C ASP A 109 -14.65 7.36 3.66
N SER A 110 -13.95 8.48 3.50
CA SER A 110 -13.26 9.18 4.59
C SER A 110 -14.19 9.95 5.54
N THR A 111 -15.43 10.23 5.13
CA THR A 111 -16.39 11.05 5.88
C THR A 111 -17.08 10.22 6.95
N ASN A 112 -17.51 9.01 6.59
CA ASN A 112 -18.20 8.09 7.49
C ASN A 112 -17.25 7.12 8.22
N SER A 113 -15.99 7.03 7.79
CA SER A 113 -14.93 6.33 8.54
C SER A 113 -14.63 7.04 9.85
N VAL A 114 -14.43 6.26 10.93
CA VAL A 114 -14.02 6.79 12.22
C VAL A 114 -12.71 7.57 12.08
N ALA A 115 -12.80 8.89 12.22
CA ALA A 115 -11.68 9.73 12.60
C ALA A 115 -11.47 9.55 14.10
N THR A 116 -10.24 9.28 14.52
CA THR A 116 -9.83 9.09 15.92
C THR A 116 -10.59 10.03 16.85
N GLY A 117 -11.43 9.48 17.75
CA GLY A 117 -12.20 10.28 18.71
C GLY A 117 -13.72 10.26 18.58
N GLY A 118 -14.27 9.87 17.42
CA GLY A 118 -15.72 9.87 17.18
C GLY A 118 -16.43 8.59 17.66
N ALA A 119 -17.69 8.72 18.09
CA ALA A 119 -18.57 7.55 18.18
C ALA A 119 -18.65 6.88 16.79
N PRO A 120 -18.74 5.54 16.71
CA PRO A 120 -18.93 4.88 15.43
C PRO A 120 -20.18 5.46 14.73
N THR A 121 -20.09 5.87 13.45
CA THR A 121 -21.25 6.27 12.64
C THR A 121 -22.32 5.17 12.64
N GLU A 122 -23.42 5.32 13.39
CA GLU A 122 -24.46 4.28 13.45
C GLU A 122 -25.14 4.11 12.09
N GLY A 123 -24.92 2.97 11.43
CA GLY A 123 -25.52 2.64 10.14
C GLY A 123 -24.63 1.74 9.28
N PRO A 124 -25.20 1.08 8.25
CA PRO A 124 -24.42 0.33 7.26
C PRO A 124 -23.59 1.29 6.40
N ALA A 125 -22.41 0.84 5.95
CA ALA A 125 -21.64 1.53 4.92
C ALA A 125 -22.51 1.88 3.70
N ASP A 126 -22.31 3.08 3.15
CA ASP A 126 -23.01 3.53 1.95
C ASP A 126 -22.78 2.57 0.77
N PRO A 127 -23.73 2.45 -0.17
CA PRO A 127 -23.56 1.60 -1.33
C PRO A 127 -22.24 1.90 -2.06
N ASN A 128 -21.51 0.85 -2.40
CA ASN A 128 -20.25 0.92 -3.15
C ASN A 128 -19.09 1.55 -2.38
N THR A 129 -19.19 1.68 -1.05
CA THR A 129 -18.11 2.21 -0.21
C THR A 129 -17.63 1.20 0.81
N TRP A 130 -16.43 1.46 1.33
CA TRP A 130 -15.90 0.82 2.52
C TRP A 130 -15.39 1.86 3.50
N ILE A 131 -15.53 1.58 4.79
CA ILE A 131 -15.19 2.47 5.89
C ILE A 131 -14.36 1.76 6.96
N ILE A 132 -13.62 2.55 7.74
CA ILE A 132 -12.98 2.08 8.96
C ILE A 132 -13.97 2.31 10.10
N ARG A 133 -14.49 1.21 10.66
CA ARG A 133 -15.56 1.23 11.67
C ARG A 133 -15.02 1.41 13.08
N ARG A 134 -13.87 0.82 13.36
CA ARG A 134 -13.22 0.92 14.66
C ARG A 134 -11.74 0.67 14.50
N VAL A 135 -10.97 1.27 15.38
CA VAL A 135 -9.56 0.99 15.53
C VAL A 135 -9.31 0.49 16.96
N GLU A 136 -8.64 -0.64 17.08
CA GLU A 136 -8.30 -1.25 18.37
C GLU A 136 -6.79 -1.19 18.63
N ASN A 137 -6.44 -1.11 19.91
CA ASN A 137 -5.07 -1.00 20.40
C ASN A 137 -4.33 0.28 19.95
N ARG A 138 -5.04 1.42 19.91
CA ARG A 138 -4.45 2.75 19.73
C ARG A 138 -4.57 3.57 21.00
N ASP A 139 -3.47 4.21 21.36
CA ASP A 139 -3.47 5.20 22.43
C ASP A 139 -4.26 6.43 21.95
N PHE A 140 -5.46 6.59 22.51
CA PHE A 140 -6.48 7.55 22.03
C PHE A 140 -6.09 9.01 22.33
N ALA A 141 -4.98 9.23 23.06
CA ALA A 141 -4.64 10.51 23.68
C ALA A 141 -3.88 11.50 22.78
N VAL A 142 -3.26 11.08 21.67
CA VAL A 142 -2.44 11.98 20.83
C VAL A 142 -2.53 11.62 19.35
N ILE A 143 -3.64 11.95 18.69
CA ILE A 143 -3.67 11.96 17.22
C ILE A 143 -4.49 13.16 16.72
N PRO A 144 -3.83 14.21 16.20
CA PRO A 144 -4.52 15.28 15.51
C PRO A 144 -4.96 14.80 14.12
N GLY A 145 -6.24 14.47 13.98
CA GLY A 145 -6.90 14.29 12.69
C GLY A 145 -6.61 12.96 11.98
N ASN A 146 -7.64 12.43 11.30
CA ASN A 146 -7.63 11.54 10.12
C ASN A 146 -6.49 10.50 9.92
N ASP A 147 -5.82 10.04 10.97
CA ASP A 147 -4.68 9.12 10.86
C ASP A 147 -5.15 7.70 10.59
N ARG A 148 -5.03 7.30 9.32
CA ARG A 148 -5.43 5.99 8.79
C ARG A 148 -4.24 5.08 8.54
N VAL A 149 -3.15 5.34 9.24
CA VAL A 149 -1.95 4.52 9.22
C VAL A 149 -2.13 3.36 10.20
N LEU A 150 -2.09 2.13 9.66
CA LEU A 150 -2.09 0.89 10.42
C LEU A 150 -0.66 0.61 10.88
N ARG A 151 -0.46 0.45 12.19
CA ARG A 151 0.86 0.17 12.79
C ARG A 151 0.98 -1.27 13.29
N PRO A 152 2.20 -1.79 13.47
CA PRO A 152 2.40 -3.11 14.07
C PRO A 152 1.76 -3.17 15.46
N GLY A 153 0.75 -4.02 15.61
CA GLY A 153 0.02 -4.19 16.88
C GLY A 153 -1.35 -3.51 16.91
N GLU A 154 -1.70 -2.69 15.93
CA GLU A 154 -3.03 -2.07 15.79
C GLU A 154 -3.95 -2.90 14.89
N LYS A 155 -5.21 -3.08 15.28
CA LYS A 155 -6.24 -3.75 14.45
C LYS A 155 -7.22 -2.72 13.92
N PHE A 156 -7.52 -2.76 12.62
CA PHE A 156 -8.58 -1.96 12.03
C PHE A 156 -9.77 -2.85 11.72
N LEU A 157 -10.94 -2.52 12.27
CA LEU A 157 -12.20 -3.14 11.89
C LEU A 157 -12.73 -2.41 10.66
N LEU A 158 -12.74 -3.10 9.54
CA LEU A 158 -13.29 -2.60 8.29
C LEU A 158 -14.74 -3.02 8.17
N GLU A 159 -15.52 -2.14 7.56
CA GLU A 159 -16.88 -2.40 7.16
C GLU A 159 -17.04 -2.04 5.68
N MET A 160 -17.73 -2.90 4.94
CA MET A 160 -17.97 -2.69 3.51
C MET A 160 -19.40 -2.99 3.12
N ALA A 161 -19.90 -2.22 2.16
CA ALA A 161 -21.18 -2.49 1.53
C ALA A 161 -21.08 -3.73 0.63
N VAL A 162 -22.07 -4.59 0.72
CA VAL A 162 -22.22 -5.79 -0.11
C VAL A 162 -23.35 -5.55 -1.12
N PRO A 163 -23.15 -5.84 -2.41
CA PRO A 163 -24.20 -5.75 -3.41
C PRO A 163 -25.38 -6.68 -3.10
N THR A 164 -26.58 -6.27 -3.52
CA THR A 164 -27.81 -7.07 -3.36
C THR A 164 -27.79 -8.39 -4.14
N THR A 165 -26.80 -8.61 -5.01
CA THR A 165 -26.56 -9.87 -5.74
C THR A 165 -26.02 -10.99 -4.84
N SER A 166 -25.62 -10.68 -3.60
CA SER A 166 -25.21 -11.63 -2.57
C SER A 166 -26.38 -12.47 -2.03
N THR A 167 -26.87 -13.40 -2.84
CA THR A 167 -27.96 -14.32 -2.48
C THR A 167 -27.45 -15.50 -1.61
N PRO A 168 -28.33 -16.17 -0.84
CA PRO A 168 -27.94 -17.33 -0.02
C PRO A 168 -27.23 -18.42 -0.84
N ASN A 169 -26.20 -19.04 -0.26
CA ASN A 169 -25.34 -20.05 -0.89
C ASN A 169 -24.45 -19.55 -2.05
N THR A 170 -24.28 -18.24 -2.20
CA THR A 170 -23.29 -17.70 -3.15
C THR A 170 -21.92 -17.55 -2.49
N ARG A 171 -20.87 -17.88 -3.24
CA ARG A 171 -19.48 -17.65 -2.85
C ARG A 171 -19.07 -16.28 -3.35
N PHE A 172 -18.50 -15.45 -2.47
CA PHE A 172 -17.96 -14.16 -2.84
C PHE A 172 -16.49 -14.04 -2.43
N VAL A 173 -15.81 -13.10 -3.06
CA VAL A 173 -14.39 -12.81 -2.88
C VAL A 173 -14.23 -11.34 -2.61
N ILE A 174 -13.55 -11.01 -1.52
CA ILE A 174 -13.10 -9.67 -1.19
C ILE A 174 -11.60 -9.63 -1.48
N SER A 175 -11.17 -8.71 -2.34
CA SER A 175 -9.77 -8.49 -2.67
C SER A 175 -9.33 -7.15 -2.12
N MET A 176 -8.26 -7.14 -1.35
CA MET A 176 -7.68 -5.94 -0.74
C MET A 176 -6.27 -5.76 -1.24
N GLN A 177 -6.05 -4.71 -2.01
CA GLN A 177 -4.74 -4.34 -2.54
C GLN A 177 -4.30 -3.02 -1.87
N PRO A 178 -3.34 -3.07 -0.93
CA PRO A 178 -2.73 -1.85 -0.42
C PRO A 178 -1.84 -1.18 -1.47
N GLU A 179 -1.52 0.10 -1.28
CA GLU A 179 -0.60 0.86 -2.13
C GLU A 179 0.82 0.27 -2.11
N VAL A 180 1.24 -0.19 -0.93
CA VAL A 180 2.52 -0.86 -0.72
C VAL A 180 2.25 -2.18 -0.02
N GLY A 181 2.41 -3.29 -0.74
CA GLY A 181 2.30 -4.62 -0.17
C GLY A 181 1.61 -5.64 -1.06
N ALA A 182 1.42 -6.84 -0.52
CA ALA A 182 0.79 -7.94 -1.23
C ALA A 182 -0.75 -7.82 -1.28
N LEU A 183 -1.34 -8.35 -2.36
CA LEU A 183 -2.78 -8.56 -2.48
C LEU A 183 -3.24 -9.58 -1.43
N THR A 184 -4.26 -9.23 -0.66
CA THR A 184 -4.90 -10.16 0.27
C THR A 184 -6.33 -10.42 -0.19
N THR A 185 -6.67 -11.69 -0.40
CA THR A 185 -8.01 -12.11 -0.81
C THR A 185 -8.70 -12.92 0.27
N VAL A 186 -9.93 -12.56 0.59
CA VAL A 186 -10.79 -13.29 1.51
C VAL A 186 -11.92 -13.90 0.70
N VAL A 187 -12.04 -15.21 0.80
CA VAL A 187 -13.13 -15.97 0.17
C VAL A 187 -14.08 -16.42 1.27
N ARG A 188 -15.37 -16.12 1.12
CA ARG A 188 -16.41 -16.60 2.04
C ARG A 188 -17.66 -17.02 1.27
N THR A 189 -18.50 -17.80 1.93
CA THR A 189 -19.79 -18.22 1.37
C THR A 189 -20.92 -17.64 2.22
N VAL A 190 -21.93 -17.08 1.55
CA VAL A 190 -23.15 -16.61 2.21
C VAL A 190 -23.91 -17.83 2.75
N PRO A 191 -24.27 -17.87 4.04
CA PRO A 191 -25.02 -19.00 4.60
C PRO A 191 -26.39 -19.17 3.93
N ALA A 192 -26.93 -20.37 3.99
CA ALA A 192 -28.25 -20.71 3.42
C ALA A 192 -29.42 -19.95 4.07
N SER A 193 -29.25 -19.48 5.30
CA SER A 193 -30.23 -18.64 6.00
C SER A 193 -29.50 -17.42 6.57
N ILE A 194 -29.99 -16.23 6.22
CA ILE A 194 -29.39 -14.95 6.60
C ILE A 194 -30.13 -14.44 7.83
N TYR A 195 -29.44 -14.45 8.97
CA TYR A 195 -29.85 -13.76 10.19
C TYR A 195 -29.43 -12.28 10.15
N PRO A 196 -29.91 -11.42 11.06
CA PRO A 196 -29.44 -10.04 11.13
C PRO A 196 -27.92 -9.91 11.29
N VAL A 197 -27.28 -10.88 11.95
CA VAL A 197 -25.82 -11.00 12.10
C VAL A 197 -25.43 -12.44 11.80
N ASN A 198 -24.51 -12.64 10.86
CA ASN A 198 -24.02 -13.96 10.45
C ASN A 198 -22.51 -14.03 10.56
N ILE A 199 -21.99 -15.14 11.07
CA ILE A 199 -20.57 -15.47 10.96
C ILE A 199 -20.38 -16.17 9.61
N LEU A 200 -19.59 -15.55 8.74
CA LEU A 200 -19.30 -16.07 7.41
C LEU A 200 -18.07 -16.98 7.50
N ARG A 201 -18.26 -18.24 7.13
CA ARG A 201 -17.21 -19.27 7.09
C ARG A 201 -16.70 -19.51 5.68
#